data_AF-A0A8S4R3P3-F1
#
_entry.id   AF-A0A8S4R3P3-F1
#
_cell.length_a   1.000
_cell.length_b   1.000
_cell.length_c   1.000
_cell.angle_alpha   90.00
_cell.angle_beta   90.00
_cell.angle_gamma   90.00
#
_symmetry.space_group_name_H-M   'P 1'
#
loop_
_entity.id
_entity.type
_entity.pdbx_description
1 polymer ?
#
loop_
_entity_poly.entity_id
_entity_poly.type
_entity_poly.pdbx_seq_one_letter_code
_entity_poly.pdbx_strand_id
1 'polypeptide(L)' 'YVLYPLDLYNDSAQYALTVFRKQFLYDEVEAEVNLCFDQFVYKLSELVYAHYKQLAAR' A
#
# COMPACT_ATOMS: atom_id res chain seq x y z
N TYR A 1 7.71 8.85 -6.37
CA TYR A 1 6.26 8.63 -6.62
C TYR A 1 5.80 7.25 -6.12
N VAL A 2 6.09 6.90 -4.86
CA VAL A 2 5.77 5.57 -4.30
C VAL A 2 4.37 5.51 -3.65
N LEU A 3 3.83 6.67 -3.26
CA LEU A 3 2.51 6.78 -2.63
C LEU A 3 1.38 7.02 -3.64
N TYR A 4 1.70 7.42 -4.87
CA TYR A 4 0.73 7.63 -5.94
C TYR A 4 -0.12 6.38 -6.27
N PRO A 5 0.47 5.16 -6.26
CA PRO A 5 -0.31 3.93 -6.42
C PRO A 5 -1.26 3.63 -5.27
N LEU A 6 -1.03 4.17 -4.05
CA LEU A 6 -1.99 4.01 -2.95
C LEU A 6 -3.30 4.77 -3.22
N ASP A 7 -3.25 5.89 -3.94
CA ASP A 7 -4.46 6.61 -4.34
C ASP A 7 -5.35 5.79 -5.28
N LEU A 8 -4.76 4.85 -6.04
CA LEU A 8 -5.51 3.94 -6.92
C LEU A 8 -6.44 3.01 -6.13
N TYR A 9 -6.05 2.62 -4.91
CA TYR A 9 -6.89 1.82 -4.02
C TYR A 9 -8.08 2.63 -3.50
N ASN A 10 -7.90 3.93 -3.23
CA ASN A 10 -9.00 4.82 -2.85
C ASN A 10 -10.01 4.96 -3.99
N ASP A 11 -9.55 5.18 -5.22
CA ASP A 11 -10.43 5.26 -6.39
C ASP A 11 -11.18 3.94 -6.62
N SER A 12 -10.49 2.81 -6.49
CA SER A 12 -11.08 1.47 -6.67
C SER A 12 -12.13 1.15 -5.61
N ALA A 13 -11.87 1.48 -4.34
CA ALA A 13 -12.81 1.31 -3.24
C ALA A 13 -14.07 2.19 -3.44
N GLN A 14 -13.89 3.44 -3.85
CA GLN A 14 -15.00 4.32 -4.17
C GLN A 14 -15.84 3.77 -5.34
N TYR A 15 -15.19 3.26 -6.40
CA TYR A 15 -15.89 2.68 -7.55
C TYR A 15 -16.65 1.40 -7.20
N ALA A 16 -16.09 0.54 -6.34
CA ALA A 16 -16.75 -0.66 -5.83
C ALA A 16 -18.05 -0.34 -5.08
N LEU A 17 -18.05 0.70 -4.25
CA LEU A 17 -19.22 1.11 -3.46
C LEU A 17 -20.24 1.92 -4.26
N THR A 18 -19.79 2.83 -5.12
CA THR A 18 -20.68 3.78 -5.83
C THR A 18 -21.22 3.25 -7.15
N VAL A 19 -20.40 2.54 -7.93
CA VAL A 19 -20.75 2.05 -9.27
C VAL A 19 -21.22 0.61 -9.22
N PHE A 20 -20.41 -0.31 -8.68
CA PHE A 20 -20.76 -1.73 -8.62
C PHE A 20 -21.77 -2.06 -7.51
N ARG A 21 -21.75 -1.29 -6.41
CA ARG A 21 -22.57 -1.50 -5.19
C ARG A 21 -22.48 -2.93 -4.66
N LYS A 22 -21.27 -3.49 -4.70
CA LYS A 22 -21.00 -4.84 -4.20
C LYS A 22 -20.04 -4.74 -3.01
N GLN A 23 -20.51 -5.18 -1.85
CA GLN A 23 -19.71 -5.17 -0.62
C GLN A 23 -18.48 -6.08 -0.74
N PHE A 24 -18.62 -7.26 -1.35
CA PHE A 24 -17.50 -8.19 -1.51
C PHE A 24 -16.31 -7.61 -2.31
N LEU A 25 -16.56 -6.71 -3.28
CA LEU A 25 -15.48 -6.07 -4.05
C LEU A 25 -14.71 -5.07 -3.18
N TYR A 26 -15.39 -4.38 -2.27
CA TYR A 26 -14.74 -3.50 -1.30
C TYR A 26 -13.93 -4.33 -0.30
N ASP A 27 -14.48 -5.43 0.19
CA ASP A 27 -13.81 -6.32 1.16
C ASP A 27 -12.52 -6.92 0.56
N GLU A 28 -12.53 -7.30 -0.74
CA GLU A 28 -11.33 -7.78 -1.44
C GLU A 28 -10.27 -6.68 -1.61
N VAL A 29 -10.68 -5.46 -1.97
CA VAL A 29 -9.77 -4.31 -2.10
C VAL A 29 -9.14 -3.96 -0.75
N GLU A 30 -9.91 -3.96 0.34
CA GLU A 30 -9.41 -3.72 1.68
C GLU A 30 -8.40 -4.79 2.12
N ALA A 31 -8.70 -6.06 1.87
CA ALA A 31 -7.81 -7.18 2.17
C ALA A 31 -6.48 -7.09 1.41
N GLU A 32 -6.51 -6.69 0.13
CA GLU A 32 -5.31 -6.50 -0.69
C GLU A 32 -4.45 -5.34 -0.16
N VAL A 33 -5.06 -4.19 0.12
CA VAL A 33 -4.38 -3.02 0.69
C VAL A 33 -3.68 -3.39 1.98
N ASN A 34 -4.34 -4.11 2.88
CA ASN A 34 -3.77 -4.48 4.16
C ASN A 34 -2.49 -5.32 4.00
N LEU A 35 -2.53 -6.34 3.13
CA LEU A 35 -1.35 -7.18 2.84
C LEU A 35 -0.23 -6.40 2.15
N CYS A 36 -0.57 -5.59 1.14
CA CYS A 36 0.43 -4.82 0.39
C CYS A 36 1.07 -3.73 1.27
N PHE A 37 0.31 -3.13 2.18
CA PHE A 37 0.82 -2.11 3.09
C PHE A 37 1.82 -2.70 4.08
N ASP A 38 1.55 -3.87 4.66
CA ASP A 38 2.51 -4.58 5.52
C ASP A 38 3.83 -4.87 4.79
N GLN A 39 3.75 -5.38 3.56
CA GLN A 39 4.93 -5.64 2.74
C GLN A 39 5.68 -4.36 2.37
N PHE A 40 4.95 -3.28 2.10
CA PHE A 40 5.54 -1.98 1.80
C PHE A 40 6.31 -1.43 2.99
N VAL A 41 5.71 -1.42 4.18
CA VAL A 41 6.35 -0.96 5.42
C VAL A 41 7.60 -1.77 5.74
N TYR A 42 7.53 -3.10 5.60
CA TYR A 42 8.68 -3.97 5.81
C TYR A 42 9.85 -3.61 4.87
N LYS A 43 9.60 -3.57 3.56
CA LYS A 43 10.64 -3.26 2.56
C LYS A 43 11.20 -1.85 2.70
N LEU A 44 10.33 -0.87 2.97
CA LEU A 44 10.76 0.51 3.19
C LEU A 44 11.66 0.62 4.42
N SER A 45 11.28 -0.05 5.51
CA SER A 45 12.08 -0.06 6.75
C SER A 45 13.45 -0.68 6.52
N GLU A 46 13.52 -1.80 5.80
CA GLU A 46 14.81 -2.41 5.44
C GLU A 46 15.69 -1.50 4.59
N LEU A 47 15.12 -0.86 3.57
CA LEU A 47 15.84 0.06 2.69
C LEU A 47 16.37 1.28 3.47
N VAL A 48 15.54 1.88 4.32
CA VAL A 48 15.92 3.01 5.16
C VAL A 48 17.02 2.61 6.13
N TYR A 49 16.86 1.49 6.83
CA TYR A 49 17.86 0.98 7.77
C TYR A 49 19.20 0.68 7.06
N ALA A 50 19.17 -0.02 5.93
CA ALA A 50 20.36 -0.33 5.15
C ALA A 50 21.06 0.94 4.66
N HIS A 51 20.30 1.93 4.18
CA HIS A 51 20.85 3.20 3.72
C HIS A 51 21.59 3.94 4.85
N TYR A 52 20.96 4.11 6.01
CA TYR A 52 21.60 4.79 7.14
C TYR A 52 22.75 3.99 7.75
N LYS A 53 22.67 2.65 7.76
CA LYS A 53 23.76 1.78 8.20
C LYS A 53 24.98 1.92 7.30
N GLN A 54 24.80 1.97 5.98
CA GLN A 54 25.88 2.21 5.03
C GLN A 54 26.47 3.62 5.17
N LEU A 55 25.63 4.63 5.40
CA LEU A 55 26.08 6.00 5.62
C LEU A 55 26.92 6.14 6.89
N ALA A 56 26.52 5.49 7.99
CA ALA A 56 27.25 5.51 9.26
C ALA A 56 28.54 4.66 9.25
N ALA A 57 28.65 3.69 8.34
CA ALA A 57 29.85 2.89 8.14
C ALA A 57 30.90 3.60 7.26
N ARG A 58 30.56 4.76 6.69
CA ARG A 58 31.41 5.57 5.82
C ARG A 58 32.05 6.72 6.61
#